data_AF-A0A5C7SZD9-F1
#
_entry.id   AF-A0A5C7SZD9-F1
#
_cell.length_a   1.000
_cell.length_b   1.000
_cell.length_c   1.000
_cell.angle_alpha   90.00
_cell.angle_beta   90.00
_cell.angle_gamma   90.00
#
_symmetry.space_group_name_H-M   'P 1'
#
loop_
_entity.id
_entity.type
_entity.pdbx_description
1 polymer ?
#
loop_
_entity_poly.entity_id
_entity_poly.type
_entity_poly.pdbx_seq_one_letter_code
_entity_poly.pdbx_strand_id
1 'polypeptide(L)'
;MSASSVILGFQPVLLWTDALLFLLVALALLAGMRARAQAPLRAAWRKVGRRPTGMAAATVLLAFLVVGLVDSLHYRPLLPALERVAGADGGGPASGAAPAAPVVSTEVLSALDALLAPLRLRTEKTYSAPFAWTLYQRETVETADGGQVRDYPRLAYGAAHLGADAAAARGGDVALRLVSALAQAALAWLVAFLVLASLVWRGSGLRWGEVARAMLAGRTVLAWRAARVTLAVLLAVAA
;
A
#
# COMPACT_ATOMS: atom_id res chain seq x y z
N MET A 1 9.79 28.18 -1.57
CA MET A 1 9.68 26.72 -1.80
C MET A 1 8.80 26.39 -3.02
N SER A 2 8.92 27.15 -4.13
CA SER A 2 7.99 27.04 -5.28
C SER A 2 8.61 26.40 -6.53
N ALA A 3 9.94 26.40 -6.68
CA ALA A 3 10.60 25.87 -7.88
C ALA A 3 10.75 24.34 -7.88
N SER A 4 10.96 23.70 -6.71
CA SER A 4 11.16 22.24 -6.62
C SER A 4 9.89 21.43 -6.87
N SER A 5 8.71 22.01 -6.59
CA SER A 5 7.40 21.36 -6.76
C SER A 5 7.02 21.16 -8.22
N VAL A 6 7.51 22.05 -9.10
CA VAL A 6 7.24 21.99 -10.55
C VAL A 6 7.95 20.80 -11.20
N ILE A 7 9.11 20.39 -10.67
CA ILE A 7 9.91 19.28 -11.22
C ILE A 7 9.30 17.90 -10.85
N LEU A 8 8.56 17.82 -9.73
CA LEU A 8 8.04 16.55 -9.21
C LEU A 8 6.57 16.26 -9.58
N GLY A 9 5.82 17.23 -10.13
CA GLY A 9 4.41 17.03 -10.51
C GLY A 9 3.44 16.93 -9.32
N PHE A 10 3.91 17.14 -8.09
CA PHE A 10 3.10 17.24 -6.86
C PHE A 10 3.69 18.28 -5.88
N GLN A 11 2.84 18.87 -5.04
CA GLN A 11 3.24 19.72 -3.92
C GLN A 11 3.10 18.92 -2.61
N PRO A 12 4.20 18.62 -1.89
CA PRO A 12 4.10 17.96 -0.58
C PRO A 12 3.37 18.87 0.41
N VAL A 13 2.52 18.27 1.24
CA VAL A 13 1.78 18.94 2.31
C VAL A 13 2.14 18.25 3.62
N LEU A 14 2.56 19.02 4.62
CA LEU A 14 2.80 18.48 5.95
C LEU A 14 1.64 18.90 6.85
N LEU A 15 0.77 17.96 7.22
CA LEU A 15 -0.26 18.21 8.20
C LEU A 15 0.35 18.17 9.61
N TRP A 16 -0.30 18.84 10.57
CA TRP A 16 0.15 18.81 11.97
C TRP A 16 0.14 17.40 12.56
N THR A 17 -0.86 16.60 12.19
CA THR A 17 -0.96 15.18 12.55
C THR A 17 0.27 14.40 12.09
N ASP A 18 0.72 14.64 10.85
CA ASP A 18 1.88 13.98 10.27
C ASP A 18 3.13 14.38 11.03
N ALA A 19 3.32 15.69 11.27
CA ALA A 19 4.47 16.22 12.00
C ALA A 19 4.58 15.62 13.41
N LEU A 20 3.45 15.50 14.12
CA LEU A 20 3.39 14.87 15.45
C LEU A 20 3.72 13.37 15.39
N LEU A 21 3.23 12.64 14.38
CA LEU A 21 3.56 11.23 14.17
C LEU A 21 5.05 11.06 13.89
N PHE A 22 5.62 11.84 12.97
CA PHE A 22 7.05 11.78 12.65
C PHE A 22 7.92 12.15 13.85
N LEU A 23 7.50 13.14 14.65
CA LEU A 23 8.17 13.47 15.90
C LEU A 23 8.12 12.30 16.90
N LEU A 24 6.95 11.68 17.08
CA LEU A 24 6.81 10.50 17.94
C LEU A 24 7.73 9.36 17.50
N VAL A 25 7.80 9.08 16.21
CA VAL A 25 8.68 8.06 15.63
C VAL A 25 10.14 8.42 15.85
N ALA A 26 10.54 9.67 15.61
CA ALA A 26 11.90 10.15 15.84
C ALA A 26 12.30 10.00 17.31
N LEU A 27 11.43 10.38 18.24
CA LEU A 27 11.65 10.22 19.68
C LEU A 27 11.74 8.75 20.09
N ALA A 28 10.88 7.88 19.53
CA ALA A 28 10.93 6.44 19.77
C ALA A 28 12.23 5.81 19.26
N LEU A 29 12.70 6.21 18.07
CA LEU A 29 13.98 5.75 17.51
C LEU A 29 15.16 6.22 18.37
N LEU A 30 15.18 7.49 18.79
CA LEU A 30 16.21 8.03 19.68
C LEU A 30 16.23 7.29 21.02
N ALA A 31 15.05 7.06 21.62
CA ALA A 31 14.91 6.28 22.85
C ALA A 31 15.42 4.84 22.65
N GLY A 32 15.10 4.21 21.51
CA GLY A 32 15.62 2.89 21.15
C GLY A 32 17.14 2.86 21.01
N MET A 33 17.74 3.85 20.34
CA MET A 33 19.20 3.98 20.21
C MET A 33 19.88 4.16 21.58
N ARG A 34 19.32 5.03 22.45
CA ARG A 34 19.78 5.23 23.83
C ARG A 34 19.64 3.93 24.66
N ALA A 35 18.53 3.23 24.54
CA ALA A 35 18.28 1.97 25.22
C ALA A 35 19.24 0.85 24.78
N ARG A 36 19.73 0.87 23.54
CA ARG A 36 20.75 -0.08 23.05
C ARG A 36 22.11 0.13 23.69
N ALA A 37 22.47 1.36 24.06
CA ALA A 37 23.72 1.67 24.74
C ALA A 37 23.71 1.24 26.21
N GLN A 38 22.54 1.30 26.88
CA GLN A 38 22.41 0.97 28.30
C GLN A 38 22.18 -0.55 28.51
N ALA A 39 23.06 -1.19 29.29
CA ALA A 39 23.00 -2.64 29.51
C ALA A 39 21.68 -3.13 30.15
N PRO A 40 21.10 -2.46 31.19
CA PRO A 40 19.84 -2.88 31.79
C PRO A 40 18.65 -2.81 30.83
N LEU A 41 18.52 -1.70 30.09
CA LEU A 41 17.43 -1.52 29.11
C LEU A 41 17.53 -2.54 27.98
N ARG A 42 18.75 -2.77 27.45
CA ARG A 42 18.97 -3.79 26.42
C ARG A 42 18.57 -5.20 26.89
N ALA A 43 18.83 -5.54 28.15
CA ALA A 43 18.41 -6.81 28.73
C ALA A 43 16.88 -6.92 28.83
N ALA A 44 16.20 -5.86 29.26
CA ALA A 44 14.74 -5.81 29.32
C ALA A 44 14.10 -5.99 27.92
N TRP A 45 14.58 -5.27 26.91
CA TRP A 45 14.10 -5.42 25.53
C TRP A 45 14.37 -6.81 24.94
N ARG A 46 15.50 -7.42 25.31
CA ARG A 46 15.81 -8.80 24.92
C ARG A 46 14.83 -9.81 25.51
N LYS A 47 14.28 -9.56 26.72
CA LYS A 47 13.23 -10.40 27.32
C LYS A 47 11.94 -10.36 26.48
N VAL A 48 11.58 -9.19 25.96
CA VAL A 48 10.43 -9.04 25.04
C VAL A 48 10.70 -9.79 23.73
N GLY A 49 11.86 -9.57 23.12
CA GLY A 49 12.22 -10.22 21.85
C GLY A 49 12.46 -11.74 21.94
N ARG A 50 12.71 -12.27 23.14
CA ARG A 50 12.76 -13.72 23.43
C ARG A 50 11.38 -14.38 23.43
N ARG A 51 10.32 -13.61 23.72
CA ARG A 51 8.95 -14.14 23.78
C ARG A 51 8.34 -14.18 22.37
N PRO A 52 7.84 -15.34 21.90
CA PRO A 52 7.17 -15.44 20.60
C PRO A 52 6.02 -14.43 20.41
N THR A 53 5.19 -14.25 21.44
CA THR A 53 4.09 -13.29 21.45
C THR A 53 4.56 -11.85 21.30
N GLY A 54 5.67 -11.48 21.97
CA GLY A 54 6.28 -10.16 21.86
C GLY A 54 6.79 -9.86 20.45
N MET A 55 7.44 -10.84 19.81
CA MET A 55 7.92 -10.70 18.42
C MET A 55 6.77 -10.67 17.41
N ALA A 56 5.72 -11.46 17.61
CA ALA A 56 4.51 -11.42 16.78
C ALA A 56 3.84 -10.04 16.86
N ALA A 57 3.59 -9.54 18.07
CA ALA A 57 3.02 -8.21 18.28
C ALA A 57 3.89 -7.10 17.68
N ALA A 58 5.22 -7.15 17.88
CA ALA A 58 6.14 -6.19 17.27
C ALA A 58 6.09 -6.21 15.73
N THR A 59 5.89 -7.37 15.12
CA THR A 59 5.77 -7.50 13.66
C THR A 59 4.48 -6.84 13.15
N VAL A 60 3.36 -7.08 13.83
CA VAL A 60 2.07 -6.44 13.52
C VAL A 60 2.17 -4.92 13.69
N LEU A 61 2.68 -4.46 14.84
CA LEU A 61 2.86 -3.03 15.11
C LEU A 61 3.78 -2.35 14.09
N LEU A 62 4.84 -3.03 13.64
CA LEU A 62 5.72 -2.52 12.60
C LEU A 62 4.97 -2.38 11.26
N ALA A 63 4.11 -3.34 10.90
CA ALA A 63 3.28 -3.24 9.70
C ALA A 63 2.32 -2.04 9.78
N PHE A 64 1.62 -1.87 10.90
CA PHE A 64 0.78 -0.69 11.14
C PHE A 64 1.56 0.62 11.08
N LEU A 65 2.77 0.64 11.66
CA LEU A 65 3.63 1.82 11.62
C LEU A 65 4.03 2.15 10.18
N VAL A 66 4.45 1.16 9.38
CA VAL A 66 4.82 1.38 7.97
C VAL A 66 3.62 1.90 7.17
N VAL A 67 2.45 1.28 7.30
CA VAL A 67 1.23 1.74 6.62
C VAL A 67 0.87 3.16 7.05
N GLY A 68 0.85 3.44 8.36
CA GLY A 68 0.55 4.78 8.88
C GLY A 68 1.57 5.84 8.46
N LEU A 69 2.85 5.48 8.35
CA LEU A 69 3.88 6.39 7.84
C LEU A 69 3.65 6.71 6.37
N VAL A 70 3.32 5.72 5.54
CA VAL A 70 3.01 5.91 4.12
C VAL A 70 1.72 6.73 3.95
N ASP A 71 0.72 6.50 4.80
CA ASP A 71 -0.54 7.24 4.81
C ASP A 71 -0.37 8.69 5.30
N SER A 72 0.64 8.97 6.13
CA SER A 72 0.93 10.33 6.59
C SER A 72 1.78 11.15 5.62
N LEU A 73 2.16 10.59 4.46
CA LEU A 73 2.87 11.31 3.41
C LEU A 73 1.87 11.99 2.48
N HIS A 74 1.47 13.21 2.83
CA HIS A 74 0.47 13.96 2.07
C HIS A 74 1.06 14.83 0.96
N TYR A 75 0.31 14.96 -0.12
CA TYR A 75 0.63 15.84 -1.25
C TYR A 75 -0.63 16.35 -1.95
N ARG A 76 -0.48 17.42 -2.73
CA ARG A 76 -1.49 17.91 -3.68
C ARG A 76 -0.99 17.68 -5.10
N PRO A 77 -1.73 16.98 -5.97
CA PRO A 77 -1.36 16.83 -7.37
C PRO A 77 -1.44 18.18 -8.09
N LEU A 78 -0.54 18.43 -9.06
CA LEU A 78 -0.70 19.56 -9.96
C LEU A 78 -1.72 19.18 -11.05
N LEU A 79 -2.69 20.06 -11.29
CA LEU A 79 -3.57 19.95 -12.44
C LEU A 79 -2.76 20.27 -13.70
N PRO A 80 -2.95 19.52 -14.80
CA PRO A 80 -2.41 19.92 -16.08
C PRO A 80 -2.85 21.36 -16.34
N ALA A 81 -1.91 22.22 -16.75
CA ALA A 81 -2.25 23.56 -17.17
C ALA A 81 -3.33 23.41 -18.23
N LEU A 82 -4.55 23.88 -17.93
CA LEU A 82 -5.64 23.89 -18.90
C LEU A 82 -5.07 24.57 -20.15
N GLU A 83 -4.80 23.77 -21.17
CA GLU A 83 -4.63 24.27 -22.51
C GLU A 83 -5.96 24.95 -22.78
N ARG A 84 -5.96 26.29 -22.71
CA ARG A 84 -7.15 27.10 -22.85
C ARG A 84 -7.79 26.59 -24.14
N VAL A 85 -8.92 25.89 -24.02
CA VAL A 85 -9.70 25.46 -25.18
C VAL A 85 -9.93 26.74 -25.98
N ALA A 86 -9.26 26.85 -27.11
CA ALA A 86 -9.45 27.94 -28.04
C ALA A 86 -10.86 27.77 -28.59
N GLY A 87 -11.84 28.42 -27.94
CA GLY A 87 -13.24 28.27 -28.35
C GLY A 87 -14.26 28.72 -27.32
N ALA A 88 -14.24 30.00 -26.96
CA ALA A 88 -15.43 30.84 -26.84
C ALA A 88 -14.96 32.29 -26.71
N ASP A 89 -15.30 33.10 -27.70
CA ASP A 89 -15.16 34.57 -27.77
C ASP A 89 -13.76 35.13 -28.14
N GLY A 90 -13.41 34.98 -29.42
CA GLY A 90 -13.20 36.15 -30.29
C GLY A 90 -11.92 37.01 -30.21
N GLY A 91 -10.82 36.59 -29.57
CA GLY A 91 -9.56 37.35 -29.56
C GLY A 91 -8.35 36.51 -30.00
N GLY A 92 -7.73 36.86 -31.13
CA GLY A 92 -6.61 36.14 -31.75
C GLY A 92 -5.35 36.00 -30.87
N PRO A 93 -4.37 35.17 -31.29
CA PRO A 93 -3.24 34.78 -30.44
C PRO A 93 -2.30 35.96 -30.22
N ALA A 94 -2.34 36.55 -29.03
CA ALA A 94 -1.27 37.41 -28.55
C ALA A 94 -0.04 36.53 -28.26
N SER A 95 0.90 36.52 -29.21
CA SER A 95 2.26 36.03 -29.06
C SER A 95 2.94 36.69 -27.86
N GLY A 96 3.23 35.92 -26.81
CA GLY A 96 4.02 36.38 -25.66
C GLY A 96 3.55 35.96 -24.27
N ALA A 97 2.45 35.21 -24.13
CA ALA A 97 2.01 34.74 -22.81
C ALA A 97 2.93 33.62 -22.30
N ALA A 98 3.66 33.90 -21.21
CA ALA A 98 4.44 32.91 -20.47
C ALA A 98 3.59 31.66 -20.17
N PRO A 99 4.19 30.45 -20.17
CA PRO A 99 3.46 29.23 -19.84
C PRO A 99 2.72 29.43 -18.51
N ALA A 100 1.40 29.26 -18.54
CA ALA A 100 0.57 29.40 -17.35
C ALA A 100 1.11 28.44 -16.28
N ALA A 101 1.45 28.98 -15.11
CA ALA A 101 1.97 28.18 -14.02
C ALA A 101 0.97 27.06 -13.68
N PRO A 102 1.43 25.81 -13.50
CA PRO A 102 0.53 24.69 -13.23
C PRO A 102 -0.25 24.94 -11.92
N VAL A 103 -1.56 24.76 -11.98
CA VAL A 103 -2.48 25.01 -10.86
C VAL A 103 -2.47 23.81 -9.93
N VAL A 104 -2.38 24.03 -8.62
CA VAL A 104 -2.35 22.95 -7.61
C VAL A 104 -3.78 22.53 -7.26
N SER A 105 -4.04 21.22 -7.15
CA SER A 105 -5.33 20.70 -6.70
C SER A 105 -5.65 21.12 -5.26
N THR A 106 -6.94 21.29 -4.96
CA THR A 106 -7.44 21.53 -3.61
C THR A 106 -7.48 20.26 -2.77
N GLU A 107 -7.57 19.10 -3.41
CA GLU A 107 -7.59 17.79 -2.77
C GLU A 107 -6.19 17.42 -2.26
N VAL A 108 -6.13 16.97 -1.00
CA VAL A 108 -4.90 16.46 -0.37
C VAL A 108 -5.00 14.95 -0.38
N LEU A 109 -3.99 14.29 -0.96
CA LEU A 109 -3.91 12.84 -1.10
C LEU A 109 -2.71 12.31 -0.31
N SER A 110 -2.80 11.09 0.22
CA SER A 110 -1.66 10.40 0.80
C SER A 110 -0.88 9.58 -0.23
N ALA A 111 0.36 9.22 0.09
CA ALA A 111 1.11 8.26 -0.71
C ALA A 111 0.44 6.88 -0.73
N LEU A 112 -0.28 6.51 0.34
CA LEU A 112 -1.11 5.30 0.36
C LEU A 112 -2.23 5.39 -0.67
N ASP A 113 -2.88 6.54 -0.81
CA ASP A 113 -3.92 6.74 -1.83
C ASP A 113 -3.38 6.64 -3.26
N ALA A 114 -2.14 7.05 -3.50
CA ALA A 114 -1.47 6.85 -4.78
C ALA A 114 -1.21 5.36 -5.06
N LEU A 115 -0.67 4.63 -4.08
CA LEU A 115 -0.41 3.19 -4.21
C LEU A 115 -1.69 2.39 -4.42
N LEU A 116 -2.78 2.82 -3.80
CA LEU A 116 -4.11 2.20 -3.88
C LEU A 116 -5.06 2.96 -4.80
N ALA A 117 -4.54 3.75 -5.75
CA ALA A 117 -5.34 4.57 -6.65
C ALA A 117 -6.44 3.79 -7.39
N PRO A 118 -6.24 2.53 -7.85
CA PRO A 118 -7.33 1.75 -8.43
C PRO A 118 -8.51 1.55 -7.47
N LEU A 119 -8.29 1.39 -6.17
CA LEU A 119 -9.36 1.25 -5.18
C LEU A 119 -10.11 2.56 -4.95
N ARG A 120 -9.39 3.69 -4.97
CA ARG A 120 -9.98 5.03 -4.82
C ARG A 120 -10.78 5.48 -6.04
N LEU A 121 -10.26 5.20 -7.24
CA LEU A 121 -10.80 5.72 -8.50
C LEU A 121 -11.88 4.83 -9.13
N ARG A 122 -11.91 3.52 -8.81
CA ARG A 122 -12.84 2.55 -9.41
C ARG A 122 -13.97 2.20 -8.44
N THR A 123 -14.73 3.20 -8.03
CA THR A 123 -15.87 3.02 -7.13
C THR A 123 -17.09 2.51 -7.89
N GLU A 124 -17.82 1.56 -7.27
CA GLU A 124 -19.02 0.95 -7.85
C GLU A 124 -20.08 0.74 -6.77
N LYS A 125 -21.36 0.71 -7.19
CA LYS A 125 -22.49 0.43 -6.30
C LYS A 125 -22.54 -1.08 -5.96
N THR A 126 -21.77 -1.49 -4.95
CA THR A 126 -21.78 -2.87 -4.44
C THR A 126 -22.00 -2.89 -2.93
N TYR A 127 -22.44 -4.03 -2.40
CA TYR A 127 -22.62 -4.24 -0.96
C TYR A 127 -21.94 -5.53 -0.54
N SER A 128 -20.85 -5.42 0.23
CA SER A 128 -20.15 -6.50 0.96
C SER A 128 -20.06 -7.87 0.25
N ALA A 129 -20.01 -7.87 -1.08
CA ALA A 129 -20.03 -9.06 -1.92
C ALA A 129 -18.68 -9.17 -2.63
N PRO A 130 -17.64 -9.71 -1.96
CA PRO A 130 -16.33 -9.83 -2.55
C PRO A 130 -16.40 -10.69 -3.82
N PHE A 131 -15.65 -10.28 -4.85
CA PHE A 131 -15.63 -10.90 -6.18
C PHE A 131 -16.97 -10.88 -6.93
N ALA A 132 -17.89 -9.97 -6.60
CA ALA A 132 -19.09 -9.73 -7.42
C ALA A 132 -18.71 -9.25 -8.83
N TRP A 133 -19.57 -9.56 -9.80
CA TRP A 133 -19.43 -9.17 -11.21
C TRP A 133 -20.68 -8.45 -11.75
N THR A 134 -21.73 -8.39 -10.93
CA THR A 134 -22.96 -7.63 -11.16
C THR A 134 -23.22 -6.70 -10.00
N LEU A 135 -24.02 -5.66 -10.24
CA LEU A 135 -24.54 -4.77 -9.22
C LEU A 135 -25.41 -5.54 -8.23
N TYR A 136 -25.42 -5.06 -6.98
CA TYR A 136 -26.31 -5.59 -5.95
C TYR A 136 -27.77 -5.15 -6.15
N GLN A 137 -28.01 -4.02 -6.82
CA GLN A 137 -29.34 -3.49 -7.09
C GLN A 137 -29.77 -3.80 -8.53
N ARG A 138 -31.05 -4.13 -8.70
CA ARG A 138 -31.65 -4.28 -10.04
C ARG A 138 -31.96 -2.92 -10.62
N GLU A 139 -31.50 -2.68 -11.83
CA GLU A 139 -31.77 -1.45 -12.59
C GLU A 139 -32.46 -1.83 -13.92
N THR A 140 -33.18 -0.89 -14.51
CA THR A 140 -33.78 -1.08 -15.84
C THR A 140 -32.68 -0.86 -16.88
N VAL A 141 -32.37 -1.90 -17.65
CA VAL A 141 -31.38 -1.89 -18.72
C VAL A 141 -32.10 -2.03 -20.05
N GLU A 142 -31.70 -1.23 -21.03
CA GLU A 142 -32.18 -1.35 -22.40
C GLU A 142 -31.45 -2.52 -23.09
N THR A 143 -32.23 -3.47 -23.59
CA THR A 143 -31.76 -4.59 -24.40
C THR A 143 -31.42 -4.09 -25.81
N ALA A 144 -30.48 -4.76 -26.49
CA ALA A 144 -30.11 -4.44 -27.87
C ALA A 144 -31.31 -4.39 -28.85
N ASP A 145 -32.39 -5.10 -28.53
CA ASP A 145 -33.64 -5.13 -29.31
C ASP A 145 -34.60 -3.96 -28.98
N GLY A 146 -34.18 -2.98 -28.18
CA GLY A 146 -34.99 -1.82 -27.76
C GLY A 146 -35.99 -2.09 -26.63
N GLY A 147 -36.01 -3.32 -26.09
CA GLY A 147 -36.80 -3.67 -24.91
C GLY A 147 -36.15 -3.16 -23.61
N GLN A 148 -36.94 -3.01 -22.56
CA GLN A 148 -36.44 -2.67 -21.22
C GLN A 148 -36.56 -3.89 -20.29
N VAL A 149 -35.46 -4.31 -19.70
CA VAL A 149 -35.42 -5.42 -18.74
C VAL A 149 -34.87 -4.93 -17.42
N ARG A 150 -35.54 -5.27 -16.31
CA ARG A 150 -35.05 -4.98 -14.97
C ARG A 150 -34.21 -6.13 -14.46
N ASP A 151 -32.89 -5.99 -14.49
CA ASP A 151 -31.94 -7.04 -14.06
C ASP A 151 -30.81 -6.44 -13.23
N TYR A 152 -29.85 -7.25 -12.75
CA TYR A 152 -28.63 -6.81 -12.08
C TYR A 152 -27.56 -6.47 -13.14
N PRO A 153 -27.30 -5.19 -13.43
CA PRO A 153 -26.34 -4.83 -14.47
C PRO A 153 -24.92 -5.29 -14.12
N ARG A 154 -24.08 -5.48 -15.13
CA ARG A 154 -22.67 -5.80 -14.92
C ARG A 154 -21.93 -4.64 -14.25
N LEU A 155 -20.95 -5.00 -13.42
CA LEU A 155 -20.00 -4.03 -12.92
C LEU A 155 -19.11 -3.52 -14.06
N ALA A 156 -18.73 -2.24 -13.99
CA ALA A 156 -17.88 -1.56 -14.96
C ALA A 156 -16.40 -1.96 -14.81
N TYR A 157 -15.95 -2.24 -13.58
CA TYR A 157 -14.59 -2.59 -13.23
C TYR A 157 -14.49 -4.02 -12.68
N GLY A 158 -15.41 -4.43 -11.80
CA GLY A 158 -15.45 -5.77 -11.21
C GLY A 158 -15.62 -6.86 -12.27
N ALA A 159 -14.61 -7.73 -12.42
CA ALA A 159 -14.61 -8.82 -13.41
C ALA A 159 -14.90 -8.38 -14.86
N ALA A 160 -14.64 -7.10 -15.19
CA ALA A 160 -14.88 -6.55 -16.52
C ALA A 160 -14.10 -7.31 -17.61
N HIS A 161 -12.89 -7.78 -17.28
CA HIS A 161 -12.00 -8.53 -18.16
C HIS A 161 -12.55 -9.92 -18.57
N LEU A 162 -13.57 -10.44 -17.88
CA LEU A 162 -14.16 -11.75 -18.19
C LEU A 162 -15.20 -11.71 -19.32
N GLY A 163 -15.55 -10.53 -19.84
CA GLY A 163 -16.47 -10.43 -20.98
C GLY A 163 -17.86 -11.04 -20.70
N ALA A 164 -18.52 -11.54 -21.75
CA ALA A 164 -19.91 -12.02 -21.68
C ALA A 164 -20.09 -13.28 -20.81
N ASP A 165 -19.09 -14.16 -20.75
CA ASP A 165 -19.15 -15.45 -20.04
C ASP A 165 -18.63 -15.38 -18.59
N ALA A 166 -18.72 -14.20 -17.97
CA ALA A 166 -18.17 -13.94 -16.64
C ALA A 166 -18.63 -14.95 -15.58
N ALA A 167 -19.88 -15.41 -15.66
CA ALA A 167 -20.43 -16.40 -14.74
C ALA A 167 -19.65 -17.73 -14.75
N ALA A 168 -19.28 -18.23 -15.93
CA ALA A 168 -18.54 -19.49 -16.08
C ALA A 168 -17.04 -19.33 -15.76
N ALA A 169 -16.44 -18.21 -16.17
CA ALA A 169 -15.00 -17.97 -16.00
C ALA A 169 -14.59 -17.53 -14.59
N ARG A 170 -15.51 -17.01 -13.76
CA ARG A 170 -15.23 -16.43 -12.44
C ARG A 170 -14.46 -17.34 -11.50
N GLY A 171 -14.83 -18.61 -11.41
CA GLY A 171 -14.18 -19.55 -10.49
C GLY A 171 -12.69 -19.73 -10.80
N GLY A 172 -12.36 -19.90 -12.08
CA GLY A 172 -10.99 -19.99 -12.55
C GLY A 172 -10.20 -18.70 -12.36
N ASP A 173 -10.82 -17.54 -12.62
CA ASP A 173 -10.19 -16.23 -12.41
C ASP A 173 -9.82 -16.00 -10.94
N VAL A 174 -10.76 -16.27 -10.02
CA VAL A 174 -10.52 -16.13 -8.58
C VAL A 174 -9.41 -17.09 -8.12
N ALA A 175 -9.42 -18.34 -8.59
CA ALA A 175 -8.38 -19.31 -8.25
C ALA A 175 -6.99 -18.86 -8.75
N LEU A 176 -6.89 -18.38 -10.00
CA LEU A 176 -5.63 -17.91 -10.55
C LEU A 176 -5.12 -16.66 -9.82
N ARG A 177 -6.02 -15.72 -9.52
CA ARG A 177 -5.69 -14.52 -8.73
C ARG A 177 -5.19 -14.91 -7.34
N LEU A 178 -5.86 -15.82 -6.65
CA LEU A 178 -5.44 -16.31 -5.34
C LEU A 178 -4.06 -16.96 -5.39
N VAL A 179 -3.79 -17.83 -6.37
CA VAL A 179 -2.48 -18.46 -6.54
C VAL A 179 -1.40 -17.42 -6.82
N SER A 180 -1.69 -16.45 -7.71
CA SER A 180 -0.74 -15.38 -8.03
C SER A 180 -0.42 -14.50 -6.82
N ALA A 181 -1.43 -14.13 -6.03
CA ALA A 181 -1.30 -13.34 -4.81
C ALA A 181 -0.45 -14.10 -3.77
N LEU A 182 -0.76 -15.38 -3.52
CA LEU A 182 0.01 -16.20 -2.59
C LEU A 182 1.46 -16.41 -3.07
N ALA A 183 1.69 -16.53 -4.38
CA ALA A 183 3.04 -16.63 -4.92
C ALA A 183 3.84 -15.32 -4.72
N GLN A 184 3.21 -14.17 -4.93
CA GLN A 184 3.80 -12.86 -4.67
C GLN A 184 4.09 -12.66 -3.16
N ALA A 185 3.15 -13.06 -2.28
CA ALA A 185 3.35 -13.03 -0.84
C ALA A 185 4.53 -13.92 -0.40
N ALA A 186 4.61 -15.14 -0.95
CA ALA A 186 5.71 -16.07 -0.66
C ALA A 186 7.07 -15.52 -1.14
N LEU A 187 7.10 -14.89 -2.31
CA LEU A 187 8.30 -14.23 -2.83
C LEU A 187 8.74 -13.06 -1.95
N ALA A 188 7.81 -12.17 -1.60
CA ALA A 188 8.10 -11.04 -0.70
C ALA A 188 8.59 -11.52 0.67
N TRP A 189 7.97 -12.57 1.22
CA TRP A 189 8.40 -13.20 2.46
C TRP A 189 9.81 -13.79 2.36
N LEU A 190 10.12 -14.47 1.25
CA LEU A 190 11.45 -15.02 0.99
C LEU A 190 12.51 -13.92 0.92
N VAL A 191 12.24 -12.84 0.17
CA VAL A 191 13.13 -11.68 0.08
C VAL A 191 13.37 -11.07 1.46
N ALA A 192 12.31 -10.83 2.24
CA ALA A 192 12.43 -10.31 3.60
C ALA A 192 13.27 -11.23 4.50
N PHE A 193 13.08 -12.55 4.39
CA PHE A 193 13.89 -13.52 5.10
C PHE A 193 15.38 -13.46 4.70
N LEU A 194 15.68 -13.41 3.40
CA LEU A 194 17.06 -13.34 2.90
C LEU A 194 17.76 -12.05 3.36
N VAL A 195 17.06 -10.91 3.31
CA VAL A 195 17.57 -9.62 3.81
C VAL A 195 17.87 -9.72 5.31
N LEU A 196 16.92 -10.17 6.12
CA LEU A 196 17.11 -10.29 7.57
C LEU A 196 18.23 -11.28 7.94
N ALA A 197 18.27 -12.45 7.29
CA ALA A 197 19.33 -13.43 7.51
C ALA A 197 20.70 -12.87 7.15
N SER A 198 20.80 -12.09 6.08
CA SER A 198 22.05 -11.45 5.64
C SER A 198 22.50 -10.33 6.59
N LEU A 199 21.57 -9.55 7.13
CA LEU A 199 21.86 -8.52 8.15
C LEU A 199 22.37 -9.15 9.46
N VAL A 200 21.75 -10.24 9.89
CA VAL A 200 22.20 -10.99 11.09
C VAL A 200 23.55 -11.66 10.83
N TRP A 201 23.74 -12.22 9.65
CA TRP A 201 24.99 -12.86 9.24
C TRP A 201 26.20 -11.90 9.30
N ARG A 202 26.04 -10.67 8.82
CA ARG A 202 27.10 -9.65 8.86
C ARG A 202 27.62 -9.35 10.27
N GLY A 203 26.84 -9.63 11.32
CA GLY A 203 27.20 -9.39 12.71
C GLY A 203 27.44 -10.64 13.57
N SER A 204 27.35 -11.86 13.01
CA SER A 204 27.36 -13.09 13.80
C SER A 204 28.68 -13.85 13.82
N GLY A 205 29.57 -13.64 12.84
CA GLY A 205 30.80 -14.43 12.67
C GLY A 205 30.57 -15.90 12.25
N LEU A 206 29.31 -16.28 12.00
CA LEU A 206 28.91 -17.63 11.58
C LEU A 206 28.80 -17.73 10.05
N ARG A 207 28.70 -18.94 9.50
CA ARG A 207 28.37 -19.13 8.08
C ARG A 207 26.90 -18.76 7.84
N TRP A 208 26.60 -18.20 6.67
CA TRP A 208 25.23 -17.77 6.33
C TRP A 208 24.20 -18.91 6.49
N GLY A 209 24.53 -20.13 6.05
CA GLY A 209 23.65 -21.29 6.18
C GLY A 209 23.37 -21.70 7.63
N GLU A 210 24.30 -21.44 8.55
CA GLU A 210 24.10 -21.69 9.99
C GLU A 210 23.12 -20.69 10.58
N VAL A 211 23.26 -19.41 10.21
CA VAL A 211 22.33 -18.34 10.61
C VAL A 211 20.93 -18.62 10.09
N ALA A 212 20.80 -18.92 8.79
CA ALA A 212 19.52 -19.23 8.16
C ALA A 212 18.84 -20.44 8.83
N ARG A 213 19.60 -21.53 9.06
CA ARG A 213 19.09 -22.72 9.75
C ARG A 213 18.70 -22.45 11.20
N ALA A 214 19.48 -21.64 11.93
CA ALA A 214 19.15 -21.26 13.30
C ALA A 214 17.86 -20.42 13.37
N MET A 215 17.68 -19.46 12.46
CA MET A 215 16.46 -18.66 12.35
C MET A 215 15.24 -19.52 11.99
N LEU A 216 15.41 -20.47 11.05
CA LEU A 216 14.39 -21.44 10.64
C LEU A 216 13.98 -22.36 11.78
N ALA A 217 14.96 -22.98 12.46
CA ALA A 217 14.71 -23.87 13.60
C ALA A 217 14.21 -23.12 14.86
N GLY A 218 14.33 -21.79 14.91
CA GLY A 218 14.03 -21.00 16.11
C GLY A 218 15.06 -21.16 17.22
N ARG A 219 16.31 -21.49 16.88
CA ARG A 219 17.44 -21.64 17.81
C ARG A 219 18.21 -20.32 18.02
N THR A 220 17.52 -19.19 17.88
CA THR A 220 18.07 -17.84 18.01
C THR A 220 17.68 -17.22 19.35
N VAL A 221 18.49 -16.29 19.85
CA VAL A 221 18.18 -15.56 21.10
C VAL A 221 16.86 -14.80 20.99
N LEU A 222 16.52 -14.28 19.81
CA LEU A 222 15.22 -13.66 19.56
C LEU A 222 14.29 -14.67 18.89
N ALA A 223 12.98 -14.55 19.12
CA ALA A 223 11.97 -15.45 18.55
C ALA A 223 11.68 -15.12 17.06
N TRP A 224 12.72 -15.10 16.22
CA TRP A 224 12.63 -14.79 14.78
C TRP A 224 11.68 -15.71 14.01
N ARG A 225 11.48 -16.95 14.46
CA ARG A 225 10.50 -17.86 13.87
C ARG A 225 9.08 -17.30 14.01
N ALA A 226 8.72 -16.76 15.18
CA ALA A 226 7.40 -16.16 15.40
C ALA A 226 7.20 -14.94 14.49
N ALA A 227 8.15 -14.01 14.47
CA ALA A 227 8.09 -12.84 13.59
C ALA A 227 7.90 -13.21 12.11
N ARG A 228 8.63 -14.22 11.62
CA ARG A 228 8.53 -14.67 10.22
C ARG A 228 7.21 -15.35 9.91
N VAL A 229 6.66 -16.16 10.82
CA VAL A 229 5.34 -16.76 10.64
C VAL A 229 4.27 -15.68 10.64
N THR A 230 4.32 -14.74 11.57
CA THR A 230 3.40 -13.59 11.60
C THR A 230 3.51 -12.76 10.32
N LEU A 231 4.73 -12.46 9.85
CA LEU A 231 4.93 -11.76 8.58
C LEU A 231 4.36 -12.54 7.39
N ALA A 232 4.53 -13.86 7.33
CA ALA A 232 3.95 -14.69 6.27
C ALA A 232 2.42 -14.58 6.24
N VAL A 233 1.78 -14.65 7.42
CA VAL A 233 0.33 -14.49 7.53
C VAL A 233 -0.11 -13.10 7.09
N LEU A 234 0.58 -12.04 7.54
CA LEU A 234 0.26 -10.67 7.13
C LEU A 234 0.39 -10.48 5.61
N LEU A 235 1.47 -10.98 5.00
CA LEU A 235 1.67 -10.89 3.55
C LEU A 235 0.64 -11.71 2.78
N ALA A 236 0.25 -12.89 3.27
CA ALA A 236 -0.78 -13.71 2.64
C ALA A 236 -2.18 -13.09 2.71
N VAL A 237 -2.48 -12.31 3.75
CA VAL A 237 -3.74 -11.57 3.88
C VAL A 237 -3.74 -10.29 3.05
N ALA A 238 -2.57 -9.65 2.88
CA ALA A 238 -2.42 -8.40 2.16
C ALA A 238 -2.27 -8.55 0.63
N ALA A 239 -1.93 -9.73 0.14
CA ALA A 239 -1.76 -10.03 -1.28
C ALA A 239 -3.10 -10.32 -1.97
#